data_AF-A0A8H5LZM9-F1
#
_entry.id   AF-A0A8H5LZM9-F1
#
_cell.length_a   1.000
_cell.length_b   1.000
_cell.length_c   1.000
_cell.angle_alpha   90.00
_cell.angle_beta   90.00
_cell.angle_gamma   90.00
#
_symmetry.space_group_name_H-M   'P 1'
#
loop_
_entity.id
_entity.type
_entity.pdbx_description
1 polymer ?
#
loop_
_entity_poly.entity_id
_entity_poly.type
_entity_poly.pdbx_seq_one_letter_code
_entity_poly.pdbx_strand_id
1 'polypeptide(L)'
;MSNPVWPRVALDAVAERDARIPEHLRLPPSFLQRYPPGSDVTSAAAESGLMSDKELELTDHDATSVLAVIKDKKATAMEVITAFTKRAAIGHQLLCCLSQIFFEEGIARARELDEYYERTGQLVGPLHGLPISVKVHEDADSQFSIPADFWQEHMAIKGKNATGGFSGDLGKLISTEHGHLNQILWDAGCVFYCKTNLPQSIMHIETFSFWGHTLNPFNTKLTPGGSSGGCGALVAFGGSPMSIGSDIGGSLRSPAACCGIYTLKSTTRRVPSNLLAGASAVPGADTVVSTAGPLVRSSRDIELFFRTVYGAQPWIKDMSLTPLPWGFWTPKWTGTGGKIRLGVLWDDGVVLPQPPIRRAMRAMVDALKTTNAFEIVDYKPNLHADLISTAYKLYLPDGGASVRERAAGEPLCQLTEWCLGLPEVKDHTIHELWALNLERDRIKKLYGDHWNSQQVDAVLCPAGVGPAQPLQTSKHWGYTIVWNLVDYPAVVFPTGLQADPSIDLKDSPREPWSKYDAHSIACYEPEVFKNAPLSLQIVTRRNTDETTLSVLKEVEKVLPLRS
;
A
#
# COMPACT_ATOMS: atom_id res chain seq x y z
N MET A 1 -13.83 14.96 19.45
CA MET A 1 -13.00 16.04 18.92
C MET A 1 -13.83 16.80 17.89
N SER A 2 -13.76 18.12 17.85
CA SER A 2 -14.40 18.93 16.80
C SER A 2 -13.77 18.58 15.45
N ASN A 3 -14.57 18.42 14.39
CA ASN A 3 -14.03 18.23 13.05
C ASN A 3 -13.11 19.42 12.69
N PRO A 4 -11.93 19.17 12.08
CA PRO A 4 -11.06 20.25 11.62
C PRO A 4 -11.82 21.18 10.67
N VAL A 5 -11.65 22.48 10.84
CA VAL A 5 -12.20 23.48 9.93
C VAL A 5 -11.21 23.61 8.77
N TRP A 6 -11.54 23.00 7.64
CA TRP A 6 -10.72 23.05 6.44
C TRP A 6 -10.84 24.41 5.72
N PRO A 7 -9.78 24.88 5.05
CA PRO A 7 -9.84 26.07 4.20
C PRO A 7 -10.89 25.94 3.09
N ARG A 8 -11.39 27.08 2.60
CA ARG A 8 -12.41 27.08 1.54
C ARG A 8 -11.96 26.32 0.27
N VAL A 9 -10.69 26.47 -0.12
CA VAL A 9 -10.10 25.76 -1.27
C VAL A 9 -10.18 24.23 -1.13
N ALA A 10 -10.03 23.70 0.09
CA ALA A 10 -10.17 22.28 0.35
C ALA A 10 -11.62 21.81 0.18
N LEU A 11 -12.58 22.59 0.70
CA LEU A 11 -14.00 22.30 0.57
C LEU A 11 -14.46 22.35 -0.89
N ASP A 12 -14.01 23.35 -1.65
CA ASP A 12 -14.31 23.49 -3.06
C ASP A 12 -13.71 22.32 -3.88
N ALA A 13 -12.49 21.88 -3.56
CA ALA A 13 -11.87 20.73 -4.22
C ALA A 13 -12.59 19.41 -3.93
N VAL A 14 -13.05 19.19 -2.69
CA VAL A 14 -13.89 18.04 -2.33
C VAL A 14 -15.21 18.07 -3.09
N ALA A 15 -15.87 19.23 -3.15
CA ALA A 15 -17.11 19.40 -3.89
C ALA A 15 -16.90 19.18 -5.40
N GLU A 16 -15.80 19.65 -5.98
CA GLU A 16 -15.46 19.40 -7.38
C GLU A 16 -15.26 17.90 -7.62
N ARG A 17 -14.48 17.21 -6.80
CA ARG A 17 -14.27 15.75 -6.90
C ARG A 17 -15.61 15.01 -6.88
N ASP A 18 -16.48 15.31 -5.92
CA ASP A 18 -17.76 14.61 -5.77
C ASP A 18 -18.72 14.94 -6.92
N ALA A 19 -18.66 16.15 -7.47
CA ALA A 19 -19.43 16.54 -8.65
C ALA A 19 -19.03 15.78 -9.92
N ARG A 20 -17.78 15.26 -9.99
CA ARG A 20 -17.31 14.41 -11.10
C ARG A 20 -17.94 13.01 -11.10
N ILE A 21 -18.64 12.61 -10.05
CA ILE A 21 -19.43 11.36 -10.06
C ILE A 21 -20.66 11.58 -10.96
N PRO A 22 -20.81 10.79 -12.05
CA PRO A 22 -21.97 10.88 -12.93
C PRO A 22 -23.28 10.74 -12.16
N GLU A 23 -24.29 11.54 -12.51
CA GLU A 23 -25.56 11.59 -11.77
C GLU A 23 -26.24 10.22 -11.64
N HIS A 24 -26.21 9.42 -12.70
CA HIS A 24 -26.76 8.06 -12.73
C HIS A 24 -26.00 7.05 -11.86
N LEU A 25 -24.83 7.42 -11.30
CA LEU A 25 -24.03 6.59 -10.39
C LEU A 25 -24.07 7.09 -8.94
N ARG A 26 -24.82 8.16 -8.66
CA ARG A 26 -24.97 8.68 -7.29
C ARG A 26 -25.91 7.79 -6.50
N LEU A 27 -25.44 7.31 -5.36
CA LEU A 27 -26.23 6.49 -4.45
C LEU A 27 -27.26 7.38 -3.73
N PRO A 28 -28.53 6.99 -3.67
CA PRO A 28 -29.53 7.78 -2.96
C PRO A 28 -29.24 7.75 -1.44
N PRO A 29 -29.61 8.79 -0.68
CA PRO A 29 -29.41 8.81 0.78
C PRO A 29 -30.03 7.59 1.50
N SER A 30 -31.16 7.09 1.02
CA SER A 30 -31.80 5.87 1.55
C SER A 30 -30.95 4.61 1.38
N PHE A 31 -30.15 4.52 0.32
CA PHE A 31 -29.20 3.43 0.13
C PHE A 31 -28.05 3.53 1.12
N LEU A 32 -27.46 4.72 1.27
CA LEU A 32 -26.33 4.94 2.19
C LEU A 32 -26.71 4.65 3.65
N GLN A 33 -27.96 4.95 4.04
CA GLN A 33 -28.48 4.64 5.38
C GLN A 33 -28.56 3.13 5.69
N ARG A 34 -28.50 2.25 4.69
CA ARG A 34 -28.43 0.79 4.91
C ARG A 34 -27.08 0.34 5.47
N TYR A 35 -26.03 1.16 5.33
CA TYR A 35 -24.69 0.89 5.82
C TYR A 35 -24.27 1.90 6.90
N PRO A 36 -24.82 1.81 8.12
CA PRO A 36 -24.37 2.65 9.22
C PRO A 36 -22.88 2.41 9.55
N PRO A 37 -22.21 3.34 10.26
CA PRO A 37 -20.81 3.17 10.65
C PRO A 37 -20.55 1.84 11.38
N GLY A 38 -19.60 1.07 10.86
CA GLY A 38 -19.27 -0.28 11.34
C GLY A 38 -19.78 -1.39 10.42
N SER A 39 -20.49 -1.05 9.34
CA SER A 39 -20.99 -2.03 8.38
C SER A 39 -19.88 -2.56 7.48
N ASP A 40 -20.03 -3.82 7.06
CA ASP A 40 -19.40 -4.37 5.86
C ASP A 40 -20.15 -3.82 4.64
N VAL A 41 -19.43 -3.24 3.70
CA VAL A 41 -20.00 -2.65 2.47
C VAL A 41 -19.58 -3.41 1.21
N THR A 42 -18.90 -4.54 1.33
CA THR A 42 -18.38 -5.30 0.17
C THR A 42 -19.47 -5.74 -0.82
N SER A 43 -20.70 -5.94 -0.35
CA SER A 43 -21.86 -6.29 -1.18
C SER A 43 -22.54 -5.08 -1.85
N ALA A 44 -22.18 -3.85 -1.49
CA ALA A 44 -22.91 -2.65 -1.88
C ALA A 44 -22.93 -2.40 -3.40
N ALA A 45 -21.90 -2.82 -4.13
CA ALA A 45 -21.88 -2.74 -5.58
C ALA A 45 -23.04 -3.54 -6.21
N ALA A 46 -23.24 -4.78 -5.78
CA ALA A 46 -24.31 -5.64 -6.26
C ALA A 46 -25.69 -5.15 -5.78
N GLU A 47 -25.79 -4.74 -4.51
CA GLU A 47 -27.05 -4.28 -3.91
C GLU A 47 -27.52 -2.90 -4.41
N SER A 48 -26.68 -2.18 -5.17
CA SER A 48 -26.98 -0.85 -5.73
C SER A 48 -27.97 -0.86 -6.88
N GLY A 49 -28.02 -1.97 -7.64
CA GLY A 49 -28.76 -2.01 -8.90
C GLY A 49 -28.19 -1.11 -10.01
N LEU A 50 -26.99 -0.54 -9.82
CA LEU A 50 -26.33 0.35 -10.79
C LEU A 50 -25.37 -0.39 -11.74
N MET A 51 -25.12 -1.67 -11.48
CA MET A 51 -24.26 -2.55 -12.25
C MET A 51 -25.03 -3.76 -12.74
N SER A 52 -24.78 -4.16 -13.99
CA SER A 52 -25.25 -5.43 -14.55
C SER A 52 -24.41 -6.62 -14.05
N ASP A 53 -24.94 -7.84 -14.20
CA ASP A 53 -24.22 -9.07 -13.82
C ASP A 53 -22.87 -9.18 -14.54
N LYS A 54 -22.80 -8.82 -15.83
CA LYS A 54 -21.55 -8.78 -16.61
C LYS A 54 -20.54 -7.79 -16.00
N GLU A 55 -20.98 -6.62 -15.57
CA GLU A 55 -20.09 -5.61 -14.97
C GLU A 55 -19.59 -6.04 -13.59
N LEU A 56 -20.44 -6.71 -12.79
CA LEU A 56 -20.05 -7.30 -11.52
C LEU A 56 -19.01 -8.40 -11.72
N GLU A 57 -19.25 -9.32 -12.67
CA GLU A 57 -18.30 -10.39 -13.03
C GLU A 57 -16.94 -9.82 -13.47
N LEU A 58 -16.94 -8.84 -14.37
CA LEU A 58 -15.71 -8.19 -14.85
C LEU A 58 -14.89 -7.57 -13.71
N THR A 59 -15.58 -6.94 -12.75
CA THR A 59 -14.92 -6.27 -11.63
C THR A 59 -14.57 -7.21 -10.48
N ASP A 60 -15.10 -8.44 -10.46
CA ASP A 60 -14.69 -9.51 -9.56
C ASP A 60 -13.42 -10.25 -10.05
N HIS A 61 -12.96 -10.03 -11.28
CA HIS A 61 -11.71 -10.58 -11.81
C HIS A 61 -10.44 -9.82 -11.39
N ASP A 62 -9.43 -10.56 -10.93
CA ASP A 62 -8.08 -10.02 -10.73
C ASP A 62 -7.48 -9.48 -12.06
N ALA A 63 -6.39 -8.71 -12.00
CA ALA A 63 -5.87 -7.99 -13.15
C ALA A 63 -5.47 -8.93 -14.31
N THR A 64 -4.87 -10.07 -13.98
CA THR A 64 -4.49 -11.09 -14.96
C THR A 64 -5.71 -11.71 -15.65
N SER A 65 -6.80 -11.96 -14.92
CA SER A 65 -8.07 -12.42 -15.52
C SER A 65 -8.73 -11.36 -16.38
N VAL A 66 -8.73 -10.08 -15.97
CA VAL A 66 -9.25 -8.97 -16.80
C VAL A 66 -8.53 -8.92 -18.15
N LEU A 67 -7.20 -9.01 -18.15
CA LEU A 67 -6.40 -9.06 -19.37
C LEU A 67 -6.73 -10.27 -20.25
N ALA A 68 -6.97 -11.44 -19.64
CA ALA A 68 -7.37 -12.63 -20.39
C ALA A 68 -8.73 -12.44 -21.08
N VAL A 69 -9.71 -11.85 -20.39
CA VAL A 69 -11.04 -11.55 -20.96
C VAL A 69 -10.95 -10.61 -22.17
N ILE A 70 -10.10 -9.58 -22.11
CA ILE A 70 -9.86 -8.67 -23.24
C ILE A 70 -9.17 -9.41 -24.38
N LYS A 71 -8.08 -10.13 -24.09
CA LYS A 71 -7.30 -10.88 -25.09
C LYS A 71 -8.14 -11.94 -25.81
N ASP A 72 -9.04 -12.60 -25.09
CA ASP A 72 -9.95 -13.63 -25.62
C ASP A 72 -11.19 -13.02 -26.32
N LYS A 73 -11.28 -11.69 -26.43
CA LYS A 73 -12.39 -10.93 -27.03
C LYS A 73 -13.75 -11.20 -26.36
N LYS A 74 -13.74 -11.54 -25.08
CA LYS A 74 -14.97 -11.72 -24.27
C LYS A 74 -15.52 -10.39 -23.76
N ALA A 75 -14.65 -9.39 -23.62
CA ALA A 75 -15.03 -8.01 -23.41
C ALA A 75 -14.04 -7.06 -24.10
N THR A 76 -14.46 -5.85 -24.43
CA THR A 76 -13.56 -4.81 -24.94
C THR A 76 -12.91 -4.01 -23.80
N ALA A 77 -11.86 -3.24 -24.07
CA ALA A 77 -11.26 -2.36 -23.07
C ALA A 77 -12.29 -1.33 -22.56
N MET A 78 -13.16 -0.82 -23.44
CA MET A 78 -14.23 0.11 -23.09
C MET A 78 -15.28 -0.51 -22.15
N GLU A 79 -15.70 -1.77 -22.40
CA GLU A 79 -16.62 -2.48 -21.50
C GLU A 79 -15.98 -2.69 -20.11
N VAL A 80 -14.70 -3.06 -20.08
CA VAL A 80 -13.94 -3.25 -18.84
C VAL A 80 -13.85 -1.95 -18.04
N ILE A 81 -13.36 -0.86 -18.63
CA ILE A 81 -13.20 0.40 -17.88
C ILE A 81 -14.56 0.95 -17.41
N THR A 82 -15.62 0.77 -18.20
CA THR A 82 -16.98 1.19 -17.81
C THR A 82 -17.44 0.45 -16.56
N ALA A 83 -17.21 -0.86 -16.46
CA ALA A 83 -17.54 -1.62 -15.26
C ALA A 83 -16.76 -1.13 -14.02
N PHE A 84 -15.45 -0.89 -14.17
CA PHE A 84 -14.60 -0.44 -13.07
C PHE A 84 -14.89 1.00 -12.62
N THR A 85 -15.22 1.92 -13.54
CA THR A 85 -15.59 3.31 -13.16
C THR A 85 -16.89 3.33 -12.35
N LYS A 86 -17.87 2.50 -12.72
CA LYS A 86 -19.11 2.32 -11.94
C LYS A 86 -18.83 1.83 -10.53
N ARG A 87 -18.06 0.74 -10.39
CA ARG A 87 -17.74 0.18 -9.06
C ARG A 87 -16.89 1.13 -8.22
N ALA A 88 -15.97 1.86 -8.85
CA ALA A 88 -15.19 2.92 -8.19
C ALA A 88 -16.06 4.08 -7.70
N ALA A 89 -17.06 4.51 -8.48
CA ALA A 89 -18.02 5.55 -8.07
C ALA A 89 -18.85 5.14 -6.85
N ILE A 90 -19.35 3.90 -6.84
CA ILE A 90 -20.11 3.33 -5.72
C ILE A 90 -19.21 3.24 -4.49
N GLY A 91 -18.02 2.64 -4.64
CA GLY A 91 -17.07 2.47 -3.54
C GLY A 91 -16.63 3.81 -2.94
N HIS A 92 -16.41 4.83 -3.78
CA HIS A 92 -15.99 6.14 -3.30
C HIS A 92 -17.02 6.80 -2.37
N GLN A 93 -18.31 6.71 -2.70
CA GLN A 93 -19.39 7.28 -1.90
C GLN A 93 -19.54 6.60 -0.52
N LEU A 94 -19.07 5.36 -0.39
CA LEU A 94 -19.11 4.58 0.85
C LEU A 94 -17.80 4.69 1.65
N LEU A 95 -16.67 4.82 0.96
CA LEU A 95 -15.34 4.62 1.55
C LEU A 95 -14.43 5.84 1.47
N CYS A 96 -14.79 6.90 0.75
CA CYS A 96 -13.95 8.08 0.54
C CYS A 96 -12.54 7.72 0.01
N CYS A 97 -12.45 6.77 -0.93
CA CYS A 97 -11.17 6.22 -1.41
C CYS A 97 -10.51 7.00 -2.58
N LEU A 98 -11.20 7.95 -3.21
CA LEU A 98 -10.70 8.73 -4.34
C LEU A 98 -10.36 10.17 -3.94
N SER A 99 -9.33 10.72 -4.57
CA SER A 99 -8.94 12.14 -4.47
C SER A 99 -9.21 12.89 -5.77
N GLN A 100 -9.05 12.24 -6.92
CA GLN A 100 -9.35 12.82 -8.24
C GLN A 100 -10.09 11.80 -9.11
N ILE A 101 -11.13 12.25 -9.81
CA ILE A 101 -11.99 11.43 -10.68
C ILE A 101 -11.89 11.99 -12.10
N PHE A 102 -11.47 11.15 -13.05
CA PHE A 102 -11.34 11.49 -14.47
C PHE A 102 -11.75 10.30 -15.35
N PHE A 103 -12.92 9.71 -15.04
CA PHE A 103 -13.44 8.51 -15.70
C PHE A 103 -13.57 8.65 -17.22
N GLU A 104 -13.99 9.83 -17.71
CA GLU A 104 -14.13 10.10 -19.14
C GLU A 104 -12.81 10.00 -19.89
N GLU A 105 -11.69 10.41 -19.28
CA GLU A 105 -10.36 10.27 -19.90
C GLU A 105 -9.94 8.79 -19.99
N GLY A 106 -10.25 8.01 -18.95
CA GLY A 106 -10.04 6.56 -18.98
C GLY A 106 -10.88 5.87 -20.06
N ILE A 107 -12.16 6.24 -20.18
CA ILE A 107 -13.07 5.72 -21.22
C ILE A 107 -12.56 6.10 -22.63
N ALA A 108 -12.09 7.34 -22.82
CA ALA A 108 -11.52 7.78 -24.08
C ALA A 108 -10.28 6.96 -24.46
N ARG A 109 -9.35 6.75 -23.51
CA ARG A 109 -8.18 5.90 -23.72
C ARG A 109 -8.55 4.46 -24.08
N ALA A 110 -9.53 3.87 -23.39
CA ALA A 110 -9.99 2.52 -23.69
C ALA A 110 -10.56 2.41 -25.12
N ARG A 111 -11.29 3.44 -25.59
CA ARG A 111 -11.78 3.51 -26.97
C ARG A 111 -10.63 3.52 -27.98
N GLU A 112 -9.58 4.31 -27.74
CA GLU A 112 -8.39 4.34 -28.61
C GLU A 112 -7.72 2.95 -28.72
N LEU A 113 -7.68 2.22 -27.59
CA LEU A 113 -7.10 0.89 -27.52
C LEU A 113 -7.94 -0.12 -28.32
N ASP A 114 -9.26 -0.08 -28.16
CA ASP A 114 -10.20 -0.92 -28.94
C ASP A 114 -10.08 -0.61 -30.45
N GLU A 115 -10.09 0.66 -30.86
CA GLU A 115 -9.91 1.09 -32.26
C GLU A 115 -8.54 0.67 -32.84
N TYR A 116 -7.48 0.75 -32.04
CA TYR A 116 -6.16 0.26 -32.43
C TYR A 116 -6.18 -1.25 -32.66
N TYR A 117 -6.80 -2.01 -31.77
CA TYR A 117 -6.91 -3.45 -31.88
C TYR A 117 -7.74 -3.86 -33.10
N GLU A 118 -8.87 -3.19 -33.36
CA GLU A 118 -9.70 -3.41 -34.55
C GLU A 118 -8.94 -3.15 -35.85
N ARG A 119 -8.15 -2.07 -35.90
CA ARG A 119 -7.38 -1.69 -37.09
C ARG A 119 -6.18 -2.61 -37.36
N THR A 120 -5.50 -3.06 -36.31
CA THR A 120 -4.17 -3.72 -36.44
C THR A 120 -4.19 -5.21 -36.12
N GLY A 121 -5.18 -5.69 -35.38
CA GLY A 121 -5.21 -7.03 -34.79
C GLY A 121 -4.17 -7.24 -33.67
N GLN A 122 -3.47 -6.20 -33.23
CA GLN A 122 -2.41 -6.26 -32.25
C GLN A 122 -2.80 -5.54 -30.95
N LEU A 123 -2.39 -6.09 -29.81
CA LEU A 123 -2.48 -5.39 -28.53
C LEU A 123 -1.29 -4.42 -28.39
N VAL A 124 -1.52 -3.26 -27.79
CA VAL A 124 -0.46 -2.25 -27.53
C VAL A 124 0.66 -2.81 -26.65
N GLY A 125 0.32 -3.64 -25.67
CA GLY A 125 1.28 -4.20 -24.73
C GLY A 125 0.63 -5.17 -23.75
N PRO A 126 1.39 -5.65 -22.74
CA PRO A 126 0.92 -6.65 -21.80
C PRO A 126 -0.20 -6.16 -20.87
N LEU A 127 -0.43 -4.85 -20.78
CA LEU A 127 -1.47 -4.23 -19.95
C LEU A 127 -2.62 -3.64 -20.78
N HIS A 128 -2.74 -3.98 -22.06
CA HIS A 128 -3.75 -3.43 -22.98
C HIS A 128 -5.16 -3.44 -22.37
N GLY A 129 -5.69 -2.25 -22.12
CA GLY A 129 -7.06 -2.04 -21.62
C GLY A 129 -7.24 -2.24 -20.11
N LEU A 130 -6.19 -2.57 -19.36
CA LEU A 130 -6.29 -2.80 -17.92
C LEU A 130 -6.51 -1.48 -17.16
N PRO A 131 -7.59 -1.33 -16.38
CA PRO A 131 -7.77 -0.18 -15.50
C PRO A 131 -6.74 -0.19 -14.37
N ILE A 132 -6.05 0.93 -14.17
CA ILE A 132 -5.12 1.11 -13.06
C ILE A 132 -5.45 2.41 -12.33
N SER A 133 -5.61 2.34 -11.02
CA SER A 133 -5.71 3.54 -10.18
C SER A 133 -4.34 3.88 -9.57
N VAL A 134 -4.12 5.15 -9.23
CA VAL A 134 -2.81 5.60 -8.73
C VAL A 134 -2.98 6.45 -7.48
N LYS A 135 -2.20 6.18 -6.43
CA LYS A 135 -2.12 7.04 -5.26
C LYS A 135 -1.81 8.48 -5.66
N VAL A 136 -2.51 9.47 -5.10
CA VAL A 136 -1.99 10.85 -5.22
C VAL A 136 -0.75 10.98 -4.33
N HIS A 137 0.43 11.14 -4.94
CA HIS A 137 1.67 11.34 -4.20
C HIS A 137 1.92 12.83 -3.95
N GLU A 138 3.09 13.14 -3.41
CA GLU A 138 3.66 14.48 -3.39
C GLU A 138 4.63 14.67 -4.56
N ASP A 139 4.68 15.90 -5.04
CA ASP A 139 5.72 16.40 -5.92
C ASP A 139 6.62 17.36 -5.11
N ALA A 140 7.94 17.22 -5.20
CA ALA A 140 8.91 17.98 -4.39
C ALA A 140 9.20 19.39 -4.94
N ASP A 141 8.57 19.78 -6.04
CA ASP A 141 8.75 21.10 -6.65
C ASP A 141 8.34 22.25 -5.70
N SER A 142 7.50 21.98 -4.69
CA SER A 142 7.05 23.04 -3.76
C SER A 142 8.14 23.63 -2.86
N GLN A 143 9.29 22.99 -2.68
CA GLN A 143 10.34 23.46 -1.75
C GLN A 143 11.64 23.95 -2.40
N PHE A 144 11.99 23.50 -3.61
CA PHE A 144 13.34 23.73 -4.16
C PHE A 144 13.40 24.48 -5.49
N SER A 145 12.26 24.90 -6.08
CA SER A 145 12.21 25.59 -7.37
C SER A 145 13.03 24.86 -8.45
N ILE A 146 12.95 23.52 -8.44
CA ILE A 146 13.66 22.69 -9.40
C ILE A 146 12.77 22.66 -10.64
N PRO A 147 13.28 23.04 -11.83
CA PRO A 147 12.49 23.01 -13.05
C PRO A 147 11.76 21.65 -13.22
N ALA A 148 10.49 21.68 -13.61
CA ALA A 148 9.64 20.49 -13.74
C ALA A 148 10.16 19.46 -14.77
N ASP A 149 11.08 19.86 -15.66
CA ASP A 149 11.83 18.98 -16.57
C ASP A 149 13.00 18.24 -15.89
N PHE A 150 13.40 18.66 -14.69
CA PHE A 150 14.46 18.05 -13.90
C PHE A 150 13.92 17.25 -12.70
N TRP A 151 12.75 17.62 -12.20
CA TRP A 151 12.08 16.94 -11.08
C TRP A 151 10.66 16.52 -11.45
N GLN A 152 10.37 15.22 -11.36
CA GLN A 152 9.04 14.67 -11.62
C GLN A 152 8.71 13.50 -10.68
N GLU A 153 7.51 13.56 -10.09
CA GLU A 153 6.89 12.43 -9.36
C GLU A 153 6.86 11.19 -10.27
N HIS A 154 7.51 10.10 -9.87
CA HIS A 154 7.57 8.85 -10.66
C HIS A 154 6.19 8.21 -10.92
N MET A 155 5.21 8.46 -10.03
CA MET A 155 3.79 8.06 -10.16
C MET A 155 2.90 9.21 -10.66
N ALA A 156 3.47 10.26 -11.26
CA ALA A 156 2.67 11.33 -11.85
C ALA A 156 1.75 10.79 -12.95
N ILE A 157 0.54 11.35 -13.00
CA ILE A 157 -0.35 11.22 -14.16
C ILE A 157 -0.39 12.59 -14.82
N LYS A 158 -0.13 12.62 -16.12
CA LYS A 158 -0.20 13.83 -16.93
C LYS A 158 -1.50 14.60 -16.68
N GLY A 159 -1.38 15.91 -16.42
CA GLY A 159 -2.49 16.82 -16.18
C GLY A 159 -3.18 16.67 -14.83
N LYS A 160 -2.62 15.91 -13.88
CA LYS A 160 -3.22 15.66 -12.56
C LYS A 160 -2.38 16.24 -11.43
N ASN A 161 -3.05 16.63 -10.35
CA ASN A 161 -2.42 17.21 -9.16
C ASN A 161 -1.69 16.16 -8.32
N ALA A 162 -0.67 16.59 -7.57
CA ALA A 162 0.08 15.81 -6.58
C ALA A 162 0.14 16.54 -5.22
N THR A 163 -0.93 16.44 -4.42
CA THR A 163 -1.11 17.34 -3.26
C THR A 163 -0.42 16.89 -1.96
N GLY A 164 0.08 15.65 -1.88
CA GLY A 164 0.60 15.10 -0.60
C GLY A 164 -0.40 15.13 0.58
N GLY A 165 -1.69 15.31 0.30
CA GLY A 165 -2.73 15.48 1.32
C GLY A 165 -2.83 16.90 1.92
N PHE A 166 -2.17 17.90 1.32
CA PHE A 166 -2.27 19.32 1.69
C PHE A 166 -3.11 20.10 0.66
N SER A 167 -4.07 20.88 1.13
CA SER A 167 -4.93 21.71 0.27
C SER A 167 -4.17 22.90 -0.34
N GLY A 168 -3.09 23.36 0.32
CA GLY A 168 -2.21 24.41 -0.19
C GLY A 168 -1.47 24.05 -1.47
N ASP A 169 -1.38 22.77 -1.80
CA ASP A 169 -0.69 22.25 -3.00
C ASP A 169 -1.63 22.09 -4.22
N LEU A 170 -2.93 22.33 -4.05
CA LEU A 170 -3.92 22.25 -5.13
C LEU A 170 -3.59 23.25 -6.25
N GLY A 171 -3.48 22.75 -7.48
CA GLY A 171 -3.24 23.55 -8.68
C GLY A 171 -1.79 24.00 -8.88
N LYS A 172 -0.90 23.73 -7.90
CA LYS A 172 0.53 24.08 -7.99
C LYS A 172 1.36 22.97 -8.62
N LEU A 173 0.99 21.72 -8.38
CA LEU A 173 1.78 20.53 -8.70
C LEU A 173 1.04 19.67 -9.74
N ILE A 174 0.85 20.22 -10.94
CA ILE A 174 0.21 19.53 -12.07
C ILE A 174 1.29 19.04 -13.03
N SER A 175 1.44 17.72 -13.15
CA SER A 175 2.45 17.15 -14.03
C SER A 175 2.12 17.38 -15.51
N THR A 176 3.13 17.68 -16.33
CA THR A 176 3.00 17.87 -17.79
C THR A 176 3.11 16.56 -18.58
N GLU A 177 3.64 15.51 -17.98
CA GLU A 177 3.76 14.16 -18.54
C GLU A 177 3.52 13.09 -17.46
N HIS A 178 3.51 11.82 -17.85
CA HIS A 178 3.46 10.73 -16.88
C HIS A 178 4.84 10.54 -16.27
N GLY A 179 4.87 10.30 -14.95
CA GLY A 179 6.11 9.92 -14.27
C GLY A 179 6.66 8.61 -14.81
N HIS A 180 7.97 8.38 -14.67
CA HIS A 180 8.66 7.25 -15.30
C HIS A 180 7.98 5.88 -15.10
N LEU A 181 7.51 5.57 -13.88
CA LEU A 181 6.79 4.32 -13.63
C LEU A 181 5.46 4.27 -14.40
N ASN A 182 4.65 5.34 -14.29
CA ASN A 182 3.36 5.38 -14.96
C ASN A 182 3.48 5.45 -16.48
N GLN A 183 4.55 6.04 -17.01
CA GLN A 183 4.85 6.05 -18.44
C GLN A 183 5.08 4.62 -18.95
N ILE A 184 5.84 3.80 -18.21
CA ILE A 184 6.03 2.38 -18.55
C ILE A 184 4.69 1.63 -18.58
N LEU A 185 3.83 1.86 -17.59
CA LEU A 185 2.50 1.21 -17.54
C LEU A 185 1.58 1.70 -18.67
N TRP A 186 1.63 2.99 -18.98
CA TRP A 186 0.88 3.62 -20.07
C TRP A 186 1.29 3.05 -21.43
N ASP A 187 2.60 2.95 -21.67
CA ASP A 187 3.17 2.38 -22.90
C ASP A 187 2.88 0.88 -23.01
N ALA A 188 2.74 0.18 -21.88
CA ALA A 188 2.26 -1.19 -21.84
C ALA A 188 0.75 -1.33 -22.11
N GLY A 189 0.02 -0.22 -22.25
CA GLY A 189 -1.37 -0.18 -22.69
C GLY A 189 -2.41 -0.05 -21.58
N CYS A 190 -2.03 0.32 -20.35
CA CYS A 190 -3.01 0.48 -19.26
C CYS A 190 -3.93 1.71 -19.45
N VAL A 191 -4.97 1.77 -18.62
CA VAL A 191 -5.97 2.85 -18.60
C VAL A 191 -6.02 3.49 -17.21
N PHE A 192 -5.54 4.72 -17.07
CA PHE A 192 -5.70 5.51 -15.85
C PHE A 192 -7.04 6.26 -15.85
N TYR A 193 -7.74 6.27 -14.71
CA TYR A 193 -9.10 6.85 -14.62
C TYR A 193 -9.41 7.57 -13.29
N CYS A 194 -8.59 7.37 -12.26
CA CYS A 194 -8.70 8.09 -10.99
C CYS A 194 -7.36 8.15 -10.24
N LYS A 195 -7.23 9.11 -9.32
CA LYS A 195 -6.23 9.06 -8.24
C LYS A 195 -6.91 8.73 -6.91
N THR A 196 -6.24 7.95 -6.08
CA THR A 196 -6.77 7.51 -4.78
C THR A 196 -6.30 8.41 -3.63
N ASN A 197 -7.06 8.41 -2.54
CA ASN A 197 -6.78 9.21 -1.35
C ASN A 197 -5.58 8.68 -0.53
N LEU A 198 -5.00 9.56 0.29
CA LEU A 198 -3.86 9.33 1.19
C LEU A 198 -4.01 10.18 2.48
N PRO A 199 -3.24 9.89 3.54
CA PRO A 199 -3.12 10.80 4.67
C PRO A 199 -2.38 12.10 4.36
N GLN A 200 -2.70 13.16 5.12
CA GLN A 200 -1.90 14.39 5.15
C GLN A 200 -0.43 14.05 5.44
N SER A 201 0.50 14.65 4.68
CA SER A 201 1.95 14.39 4.71
C SER A 201 2.43 13.01 4.23
N ILE A 202 1.55 12.11 3.79
CA ILE A 202 1.91 10.74 3.36
C ILE A 202 2.45 9.85 4.50
N MET A 203 2.66 10.39 5.71
CA MET A 203 3.41 9.74 6.79
C MET A 203 2.52 9.05 7.83
N HIS A 204 1.42 8.39 7.43
CA HIS A 204 0.60 7.56 8.34
C HIS A 204 0.29 6.19 7.74
N ILE A 205 0.19 5.17 8.59
CA ILE A 205 -0.42 3.86 8.25
C ILE A 205 -1.95 3.86 8.40
N GLU A 206 -2.56 5.01 8.13
CA GLU A 206 -3.99 5.28 8.07
C GLU A 206 -4.23 6.39 7.04
N THR A 207 -5.45 6.57 6.54
CA THR A 207 -5.75 7.50 5.45
C THR A 207 -6.78 8.55 5.85
N PHE A 208 -6.29 9.72 6.29
CA PHE A 208 -7.11 10.90 6.58
C PHE A 208 -6.38 12.18 6.16
N SER A 209 -7.04 13.00 5.34
CA SER A 209 -6.58 14.32 4.88
C SER A 209 -7.80 15.21 4.62
N PHE A 210 -7.60 16.39 4.03
CA PHE A 210 -8.71 17.28 3.64
C PHE A 210 -9.69 16.62 2.66
N TRP A 211 -9.27 15.58 1.92
CA TRP A 211 -10.13 14.80 1.05
C TRP A 211 -11.20 13.99 1.81
N GLY A 212 -11.04 13.81 3.12
CA GLY A 212 -11.89 12.99 3.98
C GLY A 212 -11.17 11.74 4.51
N HIS A 213 -11.91 10.98 5.33
CA HIS A 213 -11.41 9.77 5.97
C HIS A 213 -11.70 8.56 5.08
N THR A 214 -10.66 7.90 4.57
CA THR A 214 -10.88 6.64 3.84
C THR A 214 -11.17 5.52 4.83
N LEU A 215 -12.19 4.71 4.53
CA LEU A 215 -12.70 3.64 5.40
C LEU A 215 -12.38 2.25 4.83
N ASN A 216 -12.37 1.24 5.71
CA ASN A 216 -12.17 -0.15 5.32
C ASN A 216 -13.48 -0.76 4.77
N PRO A 217 -13.47 -1.47 3.64
CA PRO A 217 -14.68 -2.06 3.05
C PRO A 217 -15.33 -3.14 3.90
N PHE A 218 -14.58 -3.88 4.71
CA PHE A 218 -15.12 -4.95 5.56
C PHE A 218 -15.75 -4.41 6.86
N ASN A 219 -15.39 -3.20 7.27
CA ASN A 219 -15.93 -2.54 8.45
C ASN A 219 -15.60 -1.03 8.41
N THR A 220 -16.61 -0.18 8.21
CA THR A 220 -16.42 1.27 8.05
C THR A 220 -15.98 2.02 9.32
N LYS A 221 -15.77 1.34 10.45
CA LYS A 221 -15.11 1.89 11.66
C LYS A 221 -13.61 1.59 11.74
N LEU A 222 -13.07 0.84 10.79
CA LEU A 222 -11.66 0.48 10.73
C LEU A 222 -10.94 1.24 9.61
N THR A 223 -9.64 1.43 9.80
CA THR A 223 -8.79 2.01 8.76
C THR A 223 -8.56 1.03 7.60
N PRO A 224 -8.52 1.49 6.35
CA PRO A 224 -8.00 0.69 5.25
C PRO A 224 -6.46 0.60 5.28
N GLY A 225 -5.80 1.09 6.33
CA GLY A 225 -4.36 1.27 6.39
C GLY A 225 -3.90 2.55 5.67
N GLY A 226 -2.59 2.67 5.48
CA GLY A 226 -2.00 3.82 4.83
C GLY A 226 -0.50 3.70 4.62
N SER A 227 0.14 4.61 3.89
CA SER A 227 -0.48 5.80 3.30
C SER A 227 -1.18 5.56 1.96
N SER A 228 -1.11 4.35 1.40
CA SER A 228 -1.84 3.97 0.18
C SER A 228 -3.23 3.39 0.49
N GLY A 229 -3.93 3.90 1.51
CA GLY A 229 -5.20 3.32 1.96
C GLY A 229 -6.36 3.54 0.99
N GLY A 230 -6.35 4.63 0.21
CA GLY A 230 -7.27 4.79 -0.92
C GLY A 230 -7.12 3.68 -1.95
N CYS A 231 -5.88 3.28 -2.26
CA CYS A 231 -5.60 2.14 -3.14
C CYS A 231 -6.12 0.84 -2.54
N GLY A 232 -5.79 0.58 -1.27
CA GLY A 232 -6.21 -0.65 -0.58
C GLY A 232 -7.72 -0.81 -0.52
N ALA A 233 -8.44 0.24 -0.12
CA ALA A 233 -9.90 0.25 -0.07
C ALA A 233 -10.52 0.05 -1.46
N LEU A 234 -10.02 0.73 -2.49
CA LEU A 234 -10.57 0.65 -3.84
C LEU A 234 -10.36 -0.74 -4.46
N VAL A 235 -9.16 -1.33 -4.31
CA VAL A 235 -8.86 -2.68 -4.83
C VAL A 235 -9.69 -3.73 -4.11
N ALA A 236 -9.79 -3.67 -2.78
CA ALA A 236 -10.60 -4.61 -2.01
C ALA A 236 -12.10 -4.50 -2.30
N PHE A 237 -12.60 -3.30 -2.63
CA PHE A 237 -13.98 -3.11 -3.06
C PHE A 237 -14.25 -3.58 -4.52
N GLY A 238 -13.21 -3.95 -5.27
CA GLY A 238 -13.31 -4.31 -6.69
C GLY A 238 -13.42 -3.10 -7.63
N GLY A 239 -13.23 -1.87 -7.11
CA GLY A 239 -13.25 -0.65 -7.92
C GLY A 239 -11.99 -0.45 -8.76
N SER A 240 -10.94 -1.27 -8.56
CA SER A 240 -9.72 -1.31 -9.37
C SER A 240 -9.09 -2.72 -9.31
N PRO A 241 -8.61 -3.31 -10.41
CA PRO A 241 -7.93 -4.60 -10.37
C PRO A 241 -6.46 -4.47 -9.92
N MET A 242 -5.85 -3.30 -10.12
CA MET A 242 -4.48 -2.98 -9.72
C MET A 242 -4.38 -1.49 -9.38
N SER A 243 -3.76 -1.18 -8.26
CA SER A 243 -3.44 0.20 -7.89
C SER A 243 -1.96 0.39 -7.61
N ILE A 244 -1.41 1.54 -7.98
CA ILE A 244 0.01 1.86 -7.75
C ILE A 244 0.14 2.78 -6.52
N GLY A 245 1.01 2.39 -5.59
CA GLY A 245 1.31 3.14 -4.38
C GLY A 245 2.80 3.16 -4.04
N SER A 246 3.13 3.67 -2.86
CA SER A 246 4.50 3.80 -2.35
C SER A 246 4.65 3.25 -0.93
N ASP A 247 5.88 2.87 -0.55
CA ASP A 247 6.23 2.29 0.76
C ASP A 247 7.63 2.75 1.23
N ILE A 248 7.65 3.61 2.25
CA ILE A 248 8.87 4.00 3.00
C ILE A 248 8.90 3.43 4.43
N GLY A 249 7.74 2.97 4.93
CA GLY A 249 7.57 2.47 6.30
C GLY A 249 6.46 1.43 6.46
N GLY A 250 5.88 0.94 5.37
CA GLY A 250 4.69 0.06 5.37
C GLY A 250 3.57 0.52 4.46
N SER A 251 3.74 1.61 3.71
CA SER A 251 2.63 2.26 3.01
C SER A 251 1.99 1.50 1.85
N LEU A 252 2.59 0.38 1.40
CA LEU A 252 1.92 -0.62 0.57
C LEU A 252 1.36 -1.75 1.45
N ARG A 253 2.18 -2.24 2.38
CA ARG A 253 1.92 -3.45 3.19
C ARG A 253 0.81 -3.28 4.22
N SER A 254 0.74 -2.16 4.91
CA SER A 254 -0.34 -1.81 5.85
C SER A 254 -1.70 -1.85 5.14
N PRO A 255 -1.93 -1.13 4.03
CA PRO A 255 -3.22 -1.18 3.37
C PRO A 255 -3.54 -2.54 2.74
N ALA A 256 -2.54 -3.25 2.24
CA ALA A 256 -2.75 -4.62 1.79
C ALA A 256 -3.21 -5.54 2.95
N ALA A 257 -2.58 -5.42 4.12
CA ALA A 257 -2.91 -6.23 5.28
C ALA A 257 -4.30 -5.92 5.83
N CYS A 258 -4.62 -4.64 5.98
CA CYS A 258 -5.90 -4.14 6.49
C CYS A 258 -7.08 -4.51 5.59
N CYS A 259 -6.88 -4.47 4.27
CA CYS A 259 -7.93 -4.71 3.28
C CYS A 259 -7.93 -6.15 2.72
N GLY A 260 -7.09 -7.04 3.24
CA GLY A 260 -7.08 -8.45 2.82
C GLY A 260 -6.68 -8.67 1.36
N ILE A 261 -5.71 -7.90 0.87
CA ILE A 261 -5.22 -7.98 -0.52
C ILE A 261 -3.69 -8.19 -0.55
N TYR A 262 -3.13 -8.28 -1.75
CA TYR A 262 -1.73 -8.61 -1.98
C TYR A 262 -0.90 -7.39 -2.34
N THR A 263 0.35 -7.35 -1.89
CA THR A 263 1.35 -6.40 -2.38
C THR A 263 2.76 -6.93 -2.12
N LEU A 264 3.73 -6.49 -2.92
CA LEU A 264 5.15 -6.67 -2.65
C LEU A 264 5.81 -5.30 -2.56
N LYS A 265 6.35 -4.97 -1.38
CA LYS A 265 7.36 -3.92 -1.25
C LYS A 265 8.66 -4.48 -1.80
N SER A 266 9.10 -4.00 -2.95
CA SER A 266 10.38 -4.41 -3.52
C SER A 266 11.58 -3.87 -2.74
N THR A 267 12.75 -4.43 -3.02
CA THR A 267 14.01 -3.76 -2.74
C THR A 267 14.01 -2.38 -3.39
N THR A 268 14.47 -1.37 -2.67
CA THR A 268 14.55 0.01 -3.19
C THR A 268 15.48 0.07 -4.40
N ARG A 269 15.27 1.08 -5.26
CA ARG A 269 16.04 1.26 -6.51
C ARG A 269 15.94 0.09 -7.50
N ARG A 270 14.90 -0.75 -7.43
CA ARG A 270 14.57 -1.70 -8.52
C ARG A 270 13.38 -1.24 -9.36
N VAL A 271 12.41 -0.59 -8.75
CA VAL A 271 11.27 0.06 -9.41
C VAL A 271 11.56 1.57 -9.48
N PRO A 272 11.23 2.28 -10.58
CA PRO A 272 11.33 3.73 -10.61
C PRO A 272 10.61 4.37 -9.42
N SER A 273 11.35 5.05 -8.54
CA SER A 273 10.83 5.55 -7.26
C SER A 273 11.47 6.88 -6.82
N ASN A 274 11.68 7.80 -7.77
CA ASN A 274 12.37 9.10 -7.70
C ASN A 274 13.89 9.05 -7.98
N LEU A 275 14.29 9.84 -8.98
CA LEU A 275 15.65 9.92 -9.52
C LEU A 275 16.67 10.61 -8.59
N LEU A 276 16.22 11.54 -7.73
CA LEU A 276 17.13 12.53 -7.12
C LEU A 276 16.87 12.87 -5.63
N ALA A 277 15.87 12.28 -4.99
CA ALA A 277 15.73 12.30 -3.54
C ALA A 277 15.02 11.02 -3.10
N GLY A 278 15.60 10.32 -2.12
CA GLY A 278 14.87 9.29 -1.38
C GLY A 278 13.51 9.89 -1.00
N ALA A 279 12.42 9.19 -1.32
CA ALA A 279 11.07 9.74 -1.11
C ALA A 279 10.72 9.78 0.38
N SER A 280 11.38 10.70 1.07
CA SER A 280 11.13 11.16 2.43
C SER A 280 10.26 12.41 2.36
N ALA A 281 9.51 12.68 3.43
CA ALA A 281 8.81 13.95 3.62
C ALA A 281 9.74 15.18 3.54
N VAL A 282 11.05 14.94 3.61
CA VAL A 282 12.13 15.91 3.43
C VAL A 282 12.88 15.59 2.13
N PRO A 283 12.67 16.35 1.04
CA PRO A 283 13.43 16.13 -0.20
C PRO A 283 14.94 16.31 0.04
N GLY A 284 15.75 15.51 -0.67
CA GLY A 284 17.20 15.44 -0.50
C GLY A 284 17.68 14.49 0.62
N ALA A 285 16.78 14.01 1.49
CA ALA A 285 17.15 13.03 2.52
C ALA A 285 17.18 11.59 1.97
N ASP A 286 18.37 11.03 1.76
CA ASP A 286 18.57 9.61 1.37
C ASP A 286 18.77 8.70 2.61
N THR A 287 18.07 9.02 3.71
CA THR A 287 18.22 8.36 5.01
C THR A 287 17.49 7.01 5.06
N VAL A 288 16.23 6.99 4.61
CA VAL A 288 15.39 5.80 4.40
C VAL A 288 14.75 5.95 3.03
N VAL A 289 15.04 5.02 2.13
CA VAL A 289 14.60 5.11 0.74
C VAL A 289 13.24 4.44 0.57
N SER A 290 12.33 5.10 -0.15
CA SER A 290 11.03 4.52 -0.49
C SER A 290 11.12 3.63 -1.73
N THR A 291 10.09 2.82 -1.96
CA THR A 291 9.84 2.16 -3.24
C THR A 291 8.39 2.32 -3.66
N ALA A 292 8.13 2.28 -4.96
CA ALA A 292 6.79 2.09 -5.50
C ALA A 292 6.45 0.60 -5.64
N GLY A 293 5.15 0.29 -5.77
CA GLY A 293 4.70 -1.07 -6.00
C GLY A 293 3.19 -1.19 -6.18
N PRO A 294 2.70 -2.40 -6.52
CA PRO A 294 1.31 -2.64 -6.81
C PRO A 294 0.53 -3.08 -5.55
N LEU A 295 -0.72 -2.65 -5.41
CA LEU A 295 -1.74 -3.31 -4.59
C LEU A 295 -2.72 -4.03 -5.52
N VAL A 296 -2.88 -5.33 -5.31
CA VAL A 296 -3.56 -6.24 -6.26
C VAL A 296 -4.29 -7.35 -5.50
N ARG A 297 -5.09 -8.15 -6.20
CA ARG A 297 -5.92 -9.20 -5.57
C ARG A 297 -5.35 -10.61 -5.63
N SER A 298 -4.21 -10.80 -6.30
CA SER A 298 -3.54 -12.10 -6.38
C SER A 298 -2.03 -11.95 -6.51
N SER A 299 -1.28 -13.01 -6.17
CA SER A 299 0.18 -13.04 -6.32
C SER A 299 0.63 -12.95 -7.78
N ARG A 300 -0.14 -13.51 -8.73
CA ARG A 300 0.16 -13.41 -10.17
C ARG A 300 0.05 -11.98 -10.71
N ASP A 301 -0.79 -11.14 -10.12
CA ASP A 301 -0.89 -9.73 -10.48
C ASP A 301 0.33 -8.93 -9.97
N ILE A 302 0.94 -9.35 -8.86
CA ILE A 302 2.25 -8.82 -8.44
C ILE A 302 3.27 -9.15 -9.53
N GLU A 303 3.36 -10.42 -9.92
CA GLU A 303 4.32 -10.86 -10.96
C GLU A 303 4.08 -10.14 -12.30
N LEU A 304 2.82 -9.90 -12.70
CA LEU A 304 2.45 -9.12 -13.88
C LEU A 304 3.03 -7.70 -13.83
N PHE A 305 2.86 -6.99 -12.71
CA PHE A 305 3.40 -5.65 -12.53
C PHE A 305 4.94 -5.65 -12.66
N PHE A 306 5.61 -6.51 -11.89
CA PHE A 306 7.08 -6.54 -11.88
C PHE A 306 7.65 -6.98 -13.23
N ARG A 307 7.08 -7.98 -13.90
CA ARG A 307 7.50 -8.36 -15.26
C ARG A 307 7.34 -7.23 -16.27
N THR A 308 6.24 -6.48 -16.19
CA THR A 308 5.98 -5.35 -17.09
C THR A 308 7.00 -4.24 -16.87
N VAL A 309 7.18 -3.81 -15.62
CA VAL A 309 8.08 -2.70 -15.28
C VAL A 309 9.52 -3.05 -15.63
N TYR A 310 9.98 -4.25 -15.30
CA TYR A 310 11.39 -4.64 -15.48
C TYR A 310 11.68 -5.02 -16.93
N GLY A 311 10.69 -5.53 -17.65
CA GLY A 311 10.78 -5.78 -19.08
C GLY A 311 11.01 -4.51 -19.90
N ALA A 312 10.57 -3.35 -19.40
CA ALA A 312 10.84 -2.04 -20.00
C ALA A 312 12.26 -1.53 -19.74
N GLN A 313 13.08 -2.24 -18.96
CA GLN A 313 14.47 -1.89 -18.64
C GLN A 313 14.62 -0.44 -18.15
N PRO A 314 13.91 -0.04 -17.08
CA PRO A 314 13.81 1.35 -16.65
C PRO A 314 15.17 1.98 -16.34
N TRP A 315 16.15 1.18 -15.93
CA TRP A 315 17.51 1.64 -15.65
C TRP A 315 18.25 2.26 -16.86
N ILE A 316 17.75 2.06 -18.09
CA ILE A 316 18.29 2.74 -19.29
C ILE A 316 18.04 4.25 -19.22
N LYS A 317 16.84 4.65 -18.75
CA LYS A 317 16.47 6.06 -18.58
C LYS A 317 16.85 6.58 -17.19
N ASP A 318 16.81 5.71 -16.19
CA ASP A 318 17.02 6.06 -14.78
C ASP A 318 18.27 5.35 -14.21
N MET A 319 19.40 6.06 -14.24
CA MET A 319 20.67 5.54 -13.74
C MET A 319 20.72 5.31 -12.22
N SER A 320 19.72 5.77 -11.47
CA SER A 320 19.64 5.53 -10.03
C SER A 320 19.15 4.11 -9.69
N LEU A 321 18.59 3.41 -10.70
CA LEU A 321 18.07 2.06 -10.57
C LEU A 321 19.15 1.00 -10.76
N THR A 322 19.00 -0.09 -10.02
CA THR A 322 19.86 -1.27 -10.14
C THR A 322 19.42 -2.06 -11.38
N PRO A 323 20.32 -2.31 -12.36
CA PRO A 323 19.98 -3.00 -13.61
C PRO A 323 19.86 -4.52 -13.41
N LEU A 324 18.86 -4.96 -12.65
CA LEU A 324 18.56 -6.35 -12.34
C LEU A 324 17.25 -6.78 -13.00
N PRO A 325 17.29 -7.55 -14.11
CA PRO A 325 16.10 -8.08 -14.77
C PRO A 325 15.24 -8.93 -13.83
N TRP A 326 13.95 -9.01 -14.12
CA TRP A 326 13.07 -9.94 -13.41
C TRP A 326 13.46 -11.39 -13.67
N GLY A 327 13.63 -12.17 -12.61
CA GLY A 327 14.05 -13.58 -12.71
C GLY A 327 15.57 -13.77 -12.84
N PHE A 328 16.35 -12.76 -12.47
CA PHE A 328 17.81 -12.83 -12.49
C PHE A 328 18.35 -13.93 -11.56
N TRP A 329 17.73 -14.13 -10.40
CA TRP A 329 18.12 -15.16 -9.44
C TRP A 329 17.20 -16.38 -9.51
N THR A 330 17.78 -17.58 -9.50
CA THR A 330 17.07 -18.80 -9.13
C THR A 330 17.27 -19.06 -7.63
N PRO A 331 16.21 -19.10 -6.82
CA PRO A 331 16.33 -19.36 -5.39
C PRO A 331 17.05 -20.68 -5.11
N LYS A 332 17.92 -20.68 -4.10
CA LYS A 332 18.52 -21.89 -3.54
C LYS A 332 18.17 -21.94 -2.06
N TRP A 333 17.50 -23.02 -1.66
CA TRP A 333 17.02 -23.19 -0.30
C TRP A 333 18.07 -23.87 0.58
N THR A 334 18.21 -23.40 1.81
CA THR A 334 19.25 -23.85 2.74
C THR A 334 18.77 -24.91 3.71
N GLY A 335 17.47 -25.19 3.76
CA GLY A 335 16.89 -26.23 4.60
C GLY A 335 17.27 -27.64 4.16
N THR A 336 17.17 -28.56 5.11
CA THR A 336 17.50 -29.98 4.96
C THR A 336 16.71 -30.59 3.81
N GLY A 337 17.41 -31.24 2.88
CA GLY A 337 16.79 -31.86 1.71
C GLY A 337 16.27 -30.86 0.65
N GLY A 338 16.77 -29.62 0.66
CA GLY A 338 16.36 -28.57 -0.29
C GLY A 338 15.04 -27.88 0.06
N LYS A 339 14.60 -28.00 1.33
CA LYS A 339 13.44 -27.29 1.86
C LYS A 339 13.74 -25.82 2.08
N ILE A 340 12.72 -24.99 2.02
CA ILE A 340 12.79 -23.57 2.42
C ILE A 340 12.95 -23.52 3.94
N ARG A 341 14.07 -22.99 4.43
CA ARG A 341 14.27 -22.76 5.86
C ARG A 341 13.57 -21.46 6.28
N LEU A 342 12.35 -21.58 6.80
CA LEU A 342 11.45 -20.48 7.11
C LEU A 342 11.54 -20.12 8.60
N GLY A 343 12.06 -18.93 8.87
CA GLY A 343 12.01 -18.33 10.20
C GLY A 343 10.61 -17.82 10.53
N VAL A 344 10.13 -18.06 11.74
CA VAL A 344 8.86 -17.51 12.24
C VAL A 344 9.16 -16.45 13.27
N LEU A 345 8.90 -15.19 12.93
CA LEU A 345 8.97 -14.06 13.85
C LEU A 345 7.56 -13.83 14.41
N TRP A 346 7.34 -14.26 15.64
CA TRP A 346 6.03 -14.21 16.30
C TRP A 346 5.60 -12.81 16.73
N ASP A 347 6.57 -11.98 17.11
CA ASP A 347 6.41 -10.60 17.56
C ASP A 347 7.69 -9.80 17.27
N ASP A 348 7.62 -8.46 17.33
CA ASP A 348 8.76 -7.56 17.10
C ASP A 348 9.52 -7.19 18.38
N GLY A 349 9.19 -7.80 19.53
CA GLY A 349 9.75 -7.47 20.84
C GLY A 349 9.38 -6.09 21.39
N VAL A 350 8.47 -5.34 20.73
CA VAL A 350 8.03 -3.98 21.14
C VAL A 350 6.53 -3.94 21.40
N VAL A 351 5.73 -4.57 20.54
CA VAL A 351 4.27 -4.67 20.64
C VAL A 351 3.86 -6.11 20.36
N LEU A 352 3.18 -6.76 21.30
CA LEU A 352 2.65 -8.10 21.07
C LEU A 352 1.49 -8.02 20.06
N PRO A 353 1.44 -8.87 19.02
CA PRO A 353 0.30 -8.85 18.11
C PRO A 353 -1.01 -9.21 18.81
N GLN A 354 -2.08 -8.54 18.43
CA GLN A 354 -3.44 -8.79 18.92
C GLN A 354 -3.85 -10.26 18.68
N PRO A 355 -4.76 -10.82 19.50
CA PRO A 355 -5.17 -12.23 19.43
C PRO A 355 -5.46 -12.78 18.03
N PRO A 356 -6.19 -12.07 17.13
CA PRO A 356 -6.49 -12.58 15.80
C PRO A 356 -5.23 -12.87 14.97
N ILE A 357 -4.22 -12.00 15.04
CA ILE A 357 -2.98 -12.17 14.28
C ILE A 357 -2.14 -13.31 14.85
N ARG A 358 -2.08 -13.46 16.17
CA ARG A 358 -1.43 -14.62 16.79
C ARG A 358 -2.12 -15.94 16.41
N ARG A 359 -3.45 -15.95 16.29
CA ARG A 359 -4.20 -17.11 15.77
C ARG A 359 -3.86 -17.39 14.31
N ALA A 360 -3.86 -16.37 13.45
CA ALA A 360 -3.49 -16.52 12.05
C ALA A 360 -2.05 -17.03 11.88
N MET A 361 -1.09 -16.54 12.67
CA MET A 361 0.29 -17.03 12.68
C MET A 361 0.37 -18.51 13.05
N ARG A 362 -0.33 -18.95 14.12
CA ARG A 362 -0.35 -20.36 14.52
C ARG A 362 -0.97 -21.25 13.45
N ALA A 363 -2.15 -20.87 12.94
CA ALA A 363 -2.85 -21.61 11.90
C ALA A 363 -2.01 -21.74 10.62
N MET A 364 -1.32 -20.67 10.22
CA MET A 364 -0.39 -20.69 9.09
C MET A 364 0.78 -21.65 9.35
N VAL A 365 1.46 -21.53 10.49
CA VAL A 365 2.59 -22.42 10.83
C VAL A 365 2.16 -23.88 10.85
N ASP A 366 1.00 -24.19 11.44
CA ASP A 366 0.49 -25.55 11.50
C ASP A 366 0.12 -26.09 10.11
N ALA A 367 -0.47 -25.26 9.24
CA ALA A 367 -0.74 -25.64 7.86
C ALA A 367 0.56 -25.89 7.07
N LEU A 368 1.57 -25.03 7.21
CA LEU A 368 2.85 -25.18 6.49
C LEU A 368 3.61 -26.44 6.93
N LYS A 369 3.51 -26.86 8.20
CA LYS A 369 4.08 -28.13 8.70
C LYS A 369 3.51 -29.37 8.01
N THR A 370 2.32 -29.29 7.43
CA THR A 370 1.72 -30.40 6.68
C THR A 370 2.37 -30.60 5.30
N THR A 371 3.12 -29.61 4.82
CA THR A 371 3.81 -29.66 3.53
C THR A 371 5.25 -30.18 3.70
N ASN A 372 5.82 -30.72 2.63
CA ASN A 372 7.24 -31.08 2.61
C ASN A 372 8.14 -29.91 2.13
N ALA A 373 7.59 -28.71 1.92
CA ALA A 373 8.32 -27.58 1.33
C ALA A 373 9.17 -26.81 2.36
N PHE A 374 8.81 -26.86 3.65
CA PHE A 374 9.40 -26.00 4.68
C PHE A 374 10.15 -26.78 5.76
N GLU A 375 11.25 -26.20 6.20
CA GLU A 375 11.87 -26.43 7.50
C GLU A 375 11.61 -25.20 8.36
N ILE A 376 10.73 -25.32 9.35
CA ILE A 376 10.26 -24.18 10.14
C ILE A 376 11.09 -24.03 11.41
N VAL A 377 11.60 -22.83 11.66
CA VAL A 377 12.38 -22.49 12.85
C VAL A 377 11.91 -21.17 13.46
N ASP A 378 12.09 -20.98 14.76
CA ASP A 378 11.82 -19.68 15.37
C ASP A 378 12.86 -18.64 14.94
N TYR A 379 12.42 -17.41 14.67
CA TYR A 379 13.28 -16.27 14.37
C TYR A 379 13.19 -15.26 15.51
N LYS A 380 14.34 -14.82 16.04
CA LYS A 380 14.37 -13.88 17.18
C LYS A 380 14.27 -12.41 16.72
N PRO A 381 13.50 -11.55 17.41
CA PRO A 381 13.32 -10.12 17.08
C PRO A 381 14.52 -9.23 17.46
N ASN A 382 15.74 -9.77 17.53
CA ASN A 382 16.89 -9.00 18.00
C ASN A 382 17.08 -7.73 17.15
N LEU A 383 17.36 -6.61 17.82
CA LEU A 383 17.57 -5.27 17.23
C LEU A 383 16.31 -4.60 16.64
N HIS A 384 15.11 -5.21 16.72
CA HIS A 384 13.90 -4.59 16.16
C HIS A 384 13.59 -3.23 16.81
N ALA A 385 13.63 -3.14 18.15
CA ALA A 385 13.43 -1.88 18.87
C ALA A 385 14.42 -0.78 18.43
N ASP A 386 15.70 -1.13 18.25
CA ASP A 386 16.75 -0.20 17.84
C ASP A 386 16.56 0.25 16.37
N LEU A 387 16.18 -0.67 15.48
CA LEU A 387 15.85 -0.37 14.08
C LEU A 387 14.63 0.56 14.01
N ILE A 388 13.60 0.30 14.81
CA ILE A 388 12.38 1.11 14.89
C ILE A 388 12.72 2.53 15.35
N SER A 389 13.48 2.66 16.43
CA SER A 389 13.90 3.97 16.94
C SER A 389 14.78 4.73 15.94
N THR A 390 15.70 4.02 15.28
CA THR A 390 16.58 4.62 14.25
C THR A 390 15.78 5.11 13.05
N ALA A 391 14.80 4.34 12.58
CA ALA A 391 13.93 4.75 11.49
C ALA A 391 13.14 6.02 11.85
N TYR A 392 12.53 6.10 13.03
CA TYR A 392 11.77 7.29 13.44
C TYR A 392 12.62 8.57 13.47
N LYS A 393 13.88 8.50 13.92
CA LYS A 393 14.81 9.65 13.90
C LYS A 393 15.14 10.13 12.49
N LEU A 394 15.06 9.24 11.51
CA LEU A 394 15.49 9.49 10.13
C LEU A 394 14.36 9.92 9.19
N TYR A 395 13.10 9.76 9.59
CA TYR A 395 11.94 10.11 8.75
C TYR A 395 11.65 11.62 8.71
N LEU A 396 11.88 12.33 9.82
CA LEU A 396 11.64 13.77 9.94
C LEU A 396 12.87 14.46 10.57
N PRO A 397 14.03 14.45 9.88
CA PRO A 397 15.28 14.99 10.42
C PRO A 397 15.31 16.52 10.52
N ASP A 398 14.30 17.21 9.96
CA ASP A 398 14.07 18.66 10.03
C ASP A 398 13.12 19.04 11.19
N GLY A 399 12.82 18.10 12.08
CA GLY A 399 11.84 18.29 13.15
C GLY A 399 10.40 18.49 12.65
N GLY A 400 10.13 18.22 11.37
CA GLY A 400 8.84 18.44 10.70
C GLY A 400 8.60 19.90 10.28
N ALA A 401 9.64 20.70 10.10
CA ALA A 401 9.54 22.05 9.58
C ALA A 401 8.85 22.07 8.20
N SER A 402 9.29 21.23 7.26
CA SER A 402 8.71 21.09 5.92
C SER A 402 7.23 20.71 5.94
N VAL A 403 6.82 19.84 6.87
CA VAL A 403 5.40 19.45 7.04
C VAL A 403 4.57 20.65 7.52
N ARG A 404 5.06 21.41 8.50
CA ARG A 404 4.35 22.58 9.05
C ARG A 404 4.27 23.72 8.04
N GLU A 405 5.33 23.92 7.25
CA GLU A 405 5.35 24.91 6.16
C GLU A 405 4.32 24.57 5.08
N ARG A 406 4.27 23.32 4.61
CA ARG A 406 3.27 22.87 3.62
C ARG A 406 1.85 22.94 4.14
N ALA A 407 1.65 22.68 5.42
CA ALA A 407 0.35 22.81 6.08
C ALA A 407 -0.11 24.27 6.23
N ALA A 408 0.73 25.28 5.97
CA ALA A 408 0.43 26.68 6.29
C ALA A 408 -0.98 27.11 5.82
N GLY A 409 -1.88 27.30 6.80
CA GLY A 409 -3.27 27.71 6.57
C GLY A 409 -4.32 26.61 6.73
N GLU A 410 -3.94 25.34 6.83
CA GLU A 410 -4.84 24.21 7.13
C GLU A 410 -4.52 23.54 8.49
N PRO A 411 -5.50 22.90 9.14
CA PRO A 411 -5.26 22.17 10.38
C PRO A 411 -4.42 20.91 10.15
N LEU A 412 -3.54 20.59 11.10
CA LEU A 412 -2.87 19.30 11.14
C LEU A 412 -3.87 18.20 11.54
N CYS A 413 -3.86 17.08 10.81
CA CYS A 413 -4.61 15.90 11.21
C CYS A 413 -4.03 15.32 12.51
N GLN A 414 -4.86 14.67 13.32
CA GLN A 414 -4.44 14.08 14.62
C GLN A 414 -3.21 13.16 14.53
N LEU A 415 -3.14 12.31 13.49
CA LEU A 415 -1.98 11.43 13.31
C LEU A 415 -0.75 12.20 12.82
N THR A 416 -0.92 13.32 12.12
CA THR A 416 0.17 14.23 11.75
C THR A 416 0.75 14.86 13.02
N GLU A 417 -0.11 15.40 13.88
CA GLU A 417 0.29 15.97 15.17
C GLU A 417 1.01 14.94 16.05
N TRP A 418 0.50 13.70 16.09
CA TRP A 418 1.14 12.61 16.82
C TRP A 418 2.53 12.29 16.26
N CYS A 419 2.68 12.15 14.92
CA CYS A 419 3.98 11.89 14.29
C CYS A 419 4.98 13.01 14.60
N LEU A 420 4.56 14.27 14.44
CA LEU A 420 5.39 15.44 14.72
C LEU A 420 5.74 15.60 16.21
N GLY A 421 4.95 15.01 17.10
CA GLY A 421 5.15 15.02 18.55
C GLY A 421 5.96 13.83 19.08
N LEU A 422 6.44 12.92 18.23
CA LEU A 422 7.30 11.82 18.65
C LEU A 422 8.64 12.36 19.18
N PRO A 423 9.18 11.79 20.28
CA PRO A 423 10.44 12.26 20.87
C PRO A 423 11.65 12.07 19.95
N GLU A 424 11.55 11.18 18.96
CA GLU A 424 12.55 10.96 17.92
C GLU A 424 12.58 12.05 16.84
N VAL A 425 11.51 12.83 16.68
CA VAL A 425 11.40 13.88 15.65
C VAL A 425 12.04 15.15 16.17
N LYS A 426 13.18 15.53 15.59
CA LYS A 426 13.98 16.69 15.99
C LYS A 426 14.60 17.35 14.78
N ASP A 427 14.82 18.66 14.89
CA ASP A 427 15.62 19.41 13.94
C ASP A 427 17.10 19.08 14.17
N HIS A 428 17.67 18.26 13.28
CA HIS A 428 19.04 17.78 13.37
C HIS A 428 19.98 18.66 12.54
N THR A 429 21.09 19.05 13.15
CA THR A 429 22.22 19.61 12.40
C THR A 429 22.76 18.59 11.39
N ILE A 430 23.45 19.06 10.35
CA ILE A 430 24.05 18.16 9.35
C ILE A 430 25.00 17.13 9.97
N HIS A 431 25.73 17.49 11.04
CA HIS A 431 26.64 16.58 11.74
C HIS A 431 25.89 15.51 12.55
N GLU A 432 24.78 15.87 13.19
CA GLU A 432 23.90 14.91 13.87
C GLU A 432 23.26 13.96 12.86
N LEU A 433 22.82 14.48 11.71
CA LEU A 433 22.29 13.66 10.63
C LEU A 433 23.32 12.68 10.08
N TRP A 434 24.58 13.10 9.90
CA TRP A 434 25.67 12.19 9.52
C TRP A 434 25.92 11.11 10.58
N ALA A 435 25.89 11.47 11.87
CA ALA A 435 26.01 10.49 12.95
C ALA A 435 24.86 9.47 12.95
N LEU A 436 23.63 9.92 12.69
CA LEU A 436 22.46 9.04 12.55
C LEU A 436 22.57 8.12 11.33
N ASN A 437 23.11 8.61 10.20
CA ASN A 437 23.37 7.78 9.02
C ASN A 437 24.43 6.70 9.31
N LEU A 438 25.47 7.05 10.06
CA LEU A 438 26.46 6.06 10.49
C LEU A 438 25.85 5.01 11.42
N GLU A 439 24.98 5.43 12.35
CA GLU A 439 24.25 4.53 13.25
C GLU A 439 23.32 3.59 12.48
N ARG A 440 22.58 4.11 11.49
CA ARG A 440 21.77 3.33 10.55
C ARG A 440 22.61 2.25 9.87
N ASP A 441 23.77 2.60 9.34
CA ASP A 441 24.60 1.65 8.61
C ASP A 441 25.22 0.61 9.55
N ARG A 442 25.59 1.02 10.77
CA ARG A 442 26.05 0.13 11.84
C ARG A 442 24.96 -0.89 12.21
N ILE A 443 23.74 -0.45 12.48
CA ILE A 443 22.66 -1.37 12.87
C ILE A 443 22.23 -2.27 11.72
N LYS A 444 22.23 -1.80 10.47
CA LYS A 444 21.97 -2.64 9.29
C LYS A 444 23.00 -3.76 9.17
N LYS A 445 24.28 -3.47 9.43
CA LYS A 445 25.34 -4.49 9.46
C LYS A 445 25.07 -5.53 10.55
N LEU A 446 24.78 -5.07 11.78
CA LEU A 446 24.47 -5.97 12.90
C LEU A 446 23.23 -6.83 12.63
N TYR A 447 22.20 -6.27 12.01
CA TYR A 447 21.00 -7.01 11.65
C TYR A 447 21.26 -8.03 10.54
N GLY A 448 22.15 -7.72 9.59
CA GLY A 448 22.63 -8.69 8.61
C GLY A 448 23.36 -9.87 9.25
N ASP A 449 24.20 -9.62 10.26
CA ASP A 449 24.86 -10.66 11.04
C ASP A 449 23.86 -11.48 11.87
N HIS A 450 22.86 -10.81 12.46
CA HIS A 450 21.74 -11.48 13.12
C HIS A 450 21.02 -12.43 12.16
N TRP A 451 20.59 -11.96 10.98
CA TRP A 451 19.96 -12.81 9.96
C TRP A 451 20.84 -14.02 9.60
N ASN A 452 22.15 -13.80 9.39
CA ASN A 452 23.10 -14.89 9.12
C ASN A 452 23.11 -15.92 10.25
N SER A 453 23.08 -15.47 11.51
CA SER A 453 23.06 -16.36 12.68
C SER A 453 21.78 -17.19 12.79
N GLN A 454 20.65 -16.67 12.30
CA GLN A 454 19.37 -17.41 12.29
C GLN A 454 19.36 -18.51 11.22
N GLN A 455 20.22 -18.40 10.20
CA GLN A 455 20.36 -19.35 9.10
C GLN A 455 19.02 -19.61 8.39
N VAL A 456 18.29 -18.56 8.00
CA VAL A 456 16.98 -18.68 7.33
C VAL A 456 17.03 -18.14 5.90
N ASP A 457 16.21 -18.74 5.04
CA ASP A 457 15.98 -18.29 3.66
C ASP A 457 14.97 -17.14 3.61
N ALA A 458 13.94 -17.23 4.45
CA ALA A 458 12.83 -16.28 4.53
C ALA A 458 12.30 -16.19 5.96
N VAL A 459 11.57 -15.12 6.25
CA VAL A 459 10.87 -14.92 7.52
C VAL A 459 9.38 -14.72 7.28
N LEU A 460 8.54 -15.53 7.93
CA LEU A 460 7.10 -15.33 8.06
C LEU A 460 6.83 -14.51 9.33
N CYS A 461 6.06 -13.43 9.23
CA CYS A 461 5.77 -12.55 10.37
C CYS A 461 4.44 -11.79 10.23
N PRO A 462 3.94 -11.17 11.33
CA PRO A 462 2.81 -10.24 11.27
C PRO A 462 3.07 -9.06 10.33
N ALA A 463 2.04 -8.63 9.60
CA ALA A 463 2.08 -7.42 8.76
C ALA A 463 1.72 -6.13 9.53
N GLY A 464 1.28 -6.25 10.78
CA GLY A 464 0.86 -5.15 11.64
C GLY A 464 0.53 -5.64 13.05
N VAL A 465 0.19 -4.72 13.95
CA VAL A 465 -0.13 -5.03 15.36
C VAL A 465 -1.37 -5.89 15.53
N GLY A 466 -2.28 -5.88 14.56
CA GLY A 466 -3.57 -6.54 14.60
C GLY A 466 -4.17 -6.58 13.20
N PRO A 467 -5.46 -6.92 13.06
CA PRO A 467 -6.23 -6.56 11.87
C PRO A 467 -6.27 -5.03 11.71
N ALA A 468 -7.01 -4.55 10.71
CA ALA A 468 -7.28 -3.13 10.52
C ALA A 468 -7.66 -2.44 11.85
N GLN A 469 -6.91 -1.41 12.25
CA GLN A 469 -7.12 -0.72 13.52
C GLN A 469 -8.33 0.23 13.47
N PRO A 470 -8.94 0.57 14.62
CA PRO A 470 -9.93 1.63 14.69
C PRO A 470 -9.37 2.96 14.16
N LEU A 471 -10.23 3.78 13.58
CA LEU A 471 -9.86 5.09 13.05
C LEU A 471 -9.10 5.95 14.10
N GLN A 472 -8.05 6.62 13.66
CA GLN A 472 -7.16 7.52 14.40
C GLN A 472 -6.34 6.85 15.51
N THR A 473 -6.18 5.53 15.48
CA THR A 473 -5.46 4.77 16.52
C THR A 473 -4.15 4.14 16.03
N SER A 474 -3.77 4.32 14.77
CA SER A 474 -2.64 3.61 14.14
C SER A 474 -1.26 4.18 14.53
N LYS A 475 -0.80 3.91 15.76
CA LYS A 475 0.39 4.52 16.40
C LYS A 475 1.65 3.63 16.49
N HIS A 476 1.71 2.48 15.80
CA HIS A 476 2.91 1.63 15.76
C HIS A 476 3.11 0.98 14.40
N TRP A 477 4.31 1.15 13.82
CA TRP A 477 4.63 0.70 12.46
C TRP A 477 5.75 -0.37 12.46
N GLY A 478 6.13 -0.88 13.64
CA GLY A 478 7.33 -1.70 13.83
C GLY A 478 7.45 -2.89 12.90
N TYR A 479 6.34 -3.62 12.74
CA TYR A 479 6.25 -4.80 11.87
C TYR A 479 6.58 -4.54 10.40
N THR A 480 6.53 -3.29 9.93
CA THR A 480 6.84 -2.95 8.54
C THR A 480 8.12 -2.14 8.39
N ILE A 481 8.40 -1.17 9.27
CA ILE A 481 9.52 -0.23 9.10
C ILE A 481 10.90 -0.87 9.18
N VAL A 482 11.06 -1.93 9.98
CA VAL A 482 12.35 -2.64 10.11
C VAL A 482 12.82 -3.14 8.74
N TRP A 483 11.89 -3.62 7.90
CA TRP A 483 12.16 -4.11 6.56
C TRP A 483 12.44 -2.99 5.55
N ASN A 484 11.98 -1.76 5.80
CA ASN A 484 12.39 -0.59 5.01
C ASN A 484 13.82 -0.18 5.35
N LEU A 485 14.14 -0.07 6.64
CA LEU A 485 15.44 0.40 7.10
C LEU A 485 16.57 -0.52 6.60
N VAL A 486 16.36 -1.84 6.67
CA VAL A 486 17.31 -2.84 6.17
C VAL A 486 17.20 -3.10 4.66
N ASP A 487 16.22 -2.49 3.98
CA ASP A 487 15.94 -2.60 2.55
C ASP A 487 15.68 -4.03 2.07
N TYR A 488 14.86 -4.76 2.81
CA TYR A 488 14.50 -6.15 2.51
C TYR A 488 13.14 -6.20 1.81
N PRO A 489 12.97 -6.94 0.70
CA PRO A 489 11.69 -7.08 0.04
C PRO A 489 10.70 -7.86 0.92
N ALA A 490 9.46 -7.42 0.95
CA ALA A 490 8.43 -7.97 1.83
C ALA A 490 7.08 -8.05 1.10
N VAL A 491 6.50 -9.25 1.04
CA VAL A 491 5.18 -9.50 0.43
C VAL A 491 4.13 -9.68 1.51
N VAL A 492 3.01 -8.98 1.39
CA VAL A 492 1.81 -9.18 2.22
C VAL A 492 0.78 -9.98 1.42
N PHE A 493 0.11 -10.89 2.12
CA PHE A 493 -0.94 -11.73 1.56
C PHE A 493 -2.03 -12.02 2.61
N PRO A 494 -3.31 -12.11 2.19
CA PRO A 494 -4.41 -12.52 3.06
C PRO A 494 -4.33 -14.02 3.38
N THR A 495 -4.67 -14.39 4.61
CA THR A 495 -4.70 -15.80 5.04
C THR A 495 -6.00 -16.53 4.70
N GLY A 496 -7.05 -15.79 4.31
CA GLY A 496 -8.41 -16.28 4.19
C GLY A 496 -9.18 -16.34 5.52
N LEU A 497 -8.50 -16.19 6.66
CA LEU A 497 -9.15 -16.03 7.97
C LEU A 497 -9.63 -14.60 8.17
N GLN A 498 -10.67 -14.48 8.99
CA GLN A 498 -11.19 -13.22 9.50
C GLN A 498 -11.12 -13.22 11.03
N ALA A 499 -11.08 -12.03 11.63
CA ALA A 499 -11.21 -11.86 13.07
C ALA A 499 -12.61 -12.29 13.53
N ASP A 500 -12.64 -13.07 14.61
CA ASP A 500 -13.86 -13.68 15.15
C ASP A 500 -13.91 -13.44 16.67
N PRO A 501 -14.87 -12.63 17.16
CA PRO A 501 -14.94 -12.26 18.56
C PRO A 501 -15.24 -13.42 19.51
N SER A 502 -15.72 -14.57 19.01
CA SER A 502 -16.00 -15.75 19.82
C SER A 502 -14.74 -16.52 20.22
N ILE A 503 -13.64 -16.35 19.47
CA ILE A 503 -12.36 -17.06 19.68
C ILE A 503 -11.19 -16.10 19.92
N ASP A 504 -11.25 -14.89 19.37
CA ASP A 504 -10.22 -13.86 19.54
C ASP A 504 -10.54 -13.01 20.78
N LEU A 505 -10.47 -13.63 21.95
CA LEU A 505 -10.75 -12.97 23.22
C LEU A 505 -9.59 -12.05 23.65
N LYS A 506 -9.90 -11.04 24.47
CA LYS A 506 -8.87 -10.20 25.10
C LYS A 506 -7.90 -11.06 25.90
N ASP A 507 -6.62 -10.68 25.86
CA ASP A 507 -5.60 -11.32 26.70
C ASP A 507 -5.91 -11.14 28.18
N SER A 508 -5.43 -12.09 28.99
CA SER A 508 -5.34 -11.87 30.43
C SER A 508 -4.47 -10.64 30.71
N PRO A 509 -4.78 -9.84 31.74
CA PRO A 509 -4.00 -8.65 32.08
C PRO A 509 -2.51 -8.97 32.22
N ARG A 510 -1.67 -8.14 31.60
CA ARG A 510 -0.22 -8.22 31.66
C ARG A 510 0.39 -6.82 31.62
N GLU A 511 1.61 -6.70 32.13
CA GLU A 511 2.39 -5.49 31.95
C GLU A 511 2.72 -5.29 30.46
N PRO A 512 2.45 -4.11 29.89
CA PRO A 512 2.83 -3.80 28.52
C PRO A 512 4.35 -3.73 28.36
N TRP A 513 4.86 -4.19 27.21
CA TRP A 513 6.29 -4.12 26.90
C TRP A 513 6.76 -2.71 26.58
N SER A 514 5.85 -1.86 26.09
CA SER A 514 6.12 -0.48 25.71
C SER A 514 4.85 0.37 25.79
N LYS A 515 4.99 1.70 25.63
CA LYS A 515 3.84 2.61 25.49
C LYS A 515 2.96 2.28 24.26
N TYR A 516 3.57 1.76 23.20
CA TYR A 516 2.86 1.35 21.98
C TYR A 516 2.08 0.06 22.20
N ASP A 517 2.62 -0.85 23.01
CA ASP A 517 1.95 -2.08 23.42
C ASP A 517 0.76 -1.79 24.34
N ALA A 518 0.94 -0.87 25.30
CA ALA A 518 -0.15 -0.39 26.16
C ALA A 518 -1.30 0.21 25.34
N HIS A 519 -0.96 1.01 24.32
CA HIS A 519 -1.93 1.57 23.37
C HIS A 519 -2.62 0.47 22.54
N SER A 520 -1.88 -0.53 22.04
CA SER A 520 -2.44 -1.65 21.29
C SER A 520 -3.43 -2.48 22.11
N ILE A 521 -3.11 -2.73 23.39
CA ILE A 521 -4.00 -3.41 24.35
C ILE A 521 -5.28 -2.60 24.55
N ALA A 522 -5.15 -1.29 24.77
CA ALA A 522 -6.30 -0.41 25.01
C ALA A 522 -7.23 -0.29 23.78
N CYS A 523 -6.69 -0.44 22.57
CA CYS A 523 -7.47 -0.38 21.32
C CYS A 523 -8.17 -1.70 20.98
N TYR A 524 -7.89 -2.81 21.67
CA TYR A 524 -8.45 -4.10 21.31
C TYR A 524 -9.80 -4.37 21.97
N GLU A 525 -10.85 -4.41 21.16
CA GLU A 525 -12.21 -4.81 21.51
C GLU A 525 -12.74 -5.81 20.48
N PRO A 526 -12.88 -7.11 20.79
CA PRO A 526 -13.12 -8.16 19.80
C PRO A 526 -14.25 -7.85 18.80
N GLU A 527 -15.38 -7.33 19.28
CA GLU A 527 -16.53 -6.99 18.43
C GLU A 527 -16.24 -5.90 17.39
N VAL A 528 -15.31 -4.97 17.69
CA VAL A 528 -14.93 -3.91 16.75
C VAL A 528 -14.20 -4.48 15.53
N PHE A 529 -13.47 -5.59 15.70
CA PHE A 529 -12.66 -6.20 14.65
C PHE A 529 -13.38 -7.33 13.91
N LYS A 530 -14.62 -7.64 14.25
CA LYS A 530 -15.39 -8.71 13.63
C LYS A 530 -15.32 -8.63 12.10
N ASN A 531 -15.06 -9.78 11.47
CA ASN A 531 -14.93 -9.96 10.02
C ASN A 531 -13.72 -9.26 9.37
N ALA A 532 -12.88 -8.54 10.12
CA ALA A 532 -11.70 -7.90 9.56
C ALA A 532 -10.74 -8.97 8.99
N PRO A 533 -10.23 -8.81 7.75
CA PRO A 533 -9.29 -9.76 7.16
C PRO A 533 -8.01 -9.92 7.99
N LEU A 534 -7.50 -11.14 8.05
CA LEU A 534 -6.22 -11.46 8.69
C LEU A 534 -5.16 -11.72 7.62
N SER A 535 -4.11 -10.91 7.64
CA SER A 535 -3.02 -10.95 6.65
C SER A 535 -1.67 -11.08 7.34
N LEU A 536 -0.73 -11.75 6.67
CA LEU A 536 0.64 -11.96 7.13
C LEU A 536 1.63 -11.44 6.08
N GLN A 537 2.92 -11.40 6.42
CA GLN A 537 3.96 -11.04 5.46
C GLN A 537 5.11 -12.05 5.44
N ILE A 538 5.73 -12.19 4.26
CA ILE A 538 6.98 -12.93 4.06
C ILE A 538 8.08 -11.95 3.65
N VAL A 539 9.25 -12.09 4.26
CA VAL A 539 10.42 -11.24 4.01
C VAL A 539 11.59 -12.10 3.59
N THR A 540 12.35 -11.65 2.60
CA THR A 540 13.64 -12.24 2.21
C THR A 540 14.72 -11.16 2.18
N ARG A 541 15.95 -11.52 1.79
CA ARG A 541 17.05 -10.55 1.78
C ARG A 541 16.93 -9.52 0.66
N ARG A 542 17.67 -8.42 0.82
CA ARG A 542 17.84 -7.39 -0.21
C ARG A 542 18.16 -8.00 -1.58
N ASN A 543 17.51 -7.49 -2.63
CA ASN A 543 17.60 -7.92 -4.03
C ASN A 543 17.13 -9.34 -4.34
N THR A 544 16.29 -9.94 -3.47
CA THR A 544 15.69 -11.27 -3.71
C THR A 544 14.16 -11.23 -3.81
N ASP A 545 13.60 -10.19 -4.43
CA ASP A 545 12.16 -9.98 -4.61
C ASP A 545 11.45 -11.19 -5.25
N GLU A 546 12.06 -11.80 -6.27
CA GLU A 546 11.58 -13.01 -6.94
C GLU A 546 11.61 -14.23 -5.99
N THR A 547 12.58 -14.26 -5.07
CA THR A 547 12.64 -15.29 -4.02
C THR A 547 11.50 -15.10 -3.04
N THR A 548 11.18 -13.86 -2.66
CA THR A 548 10.00 -13.55 -1.81
C THR A 548 8.72 -14.09 -2.44
N LEU A 549 8.50 -13.87 -3.74
CA LEU A 549 7.33 -14.42 -4.43
C LEU A 549 7.39 -15.95 -4.60
N SER A 550 8.58 -16.53 -4.77
CA SER A 550 8.74 -17.98 -4.84
C SER A 550 8.36 -18.65 -3.52
N VAL A 551 8.71 -18.04 -2.37
CA VAL A 551 8.26 -18.50 -1.05
C VAL A 551 6.74 -18.34 -0.92
N LEU A 552 6.18 -17.20 -1.35
CA LEU A 552 4.72 -17.00 -1.33
C LEU A 552 3.98 -18.07 -2.15
N LYS A 553 4.48 -18.44 -3.33
CA LYS A 553 3.88 -19.52 -4.16
C LYS A 553 3.80 -20.86 -3.43
N GLU A 554 4.78 -21.18 -2.59
CA GLU A 554 4.74 -22.39 -1.75
C GLU A 554 3.76 -22.23 -0.57
N VAL A 555 3.66 -21.03 0.02
CA VAL A 555 2.69 -20.72 1.08
C VAL A 555 1.24 -20.75 0.55
N GLU A 556 0.99 -20.27 -0.66
CA GLU A 556 -0.34 -20.25 -1.28
C GLU A 556 -0.94 -21.66 -1.47
N LYS A 557 -0.12 -22.72 -1.47
CA LYS A 557 -0.60 -24.11 -1.57
C LYS A 557 -1.42 -24.57 -0.36
N VAL A 558 -1.31 -23.88 0.77
CA VAL A 558 -2.11 -24.16 1.98
C VAL A 558 -3.21 -23.11 2.21
N LEU A 559 -3.36 -22.13 1.31
CA LEU A 559 -4.38 -21.10 1.39
C LEU A 559 -5.65 -21.49 0.59
N PRO A 560 -6.83 -20.94 0.94
CA PRO A 560 -7.10 -20.19 2.16
C PRO A 560 -7.04 -21.12 3.39
N LEU A 561 -6.60 -20.58 4.53
CA LEU A 561 -6.66 -21.30 5.79
C LEU A 561 -8.13 -21.52 6.17
N ARG A 562 -8.41 -22.68 6.76
CA ARG A 562 -9.73 -23.00 7.32
C ARG A 562 -9.72 -22.64 8.80
N SER A 563 -10.80 -22.00 9.25
CA SER A 563 -11.06 -21.60 10.63
C SER A 563 -11.12 -22.79 11.58
#